data_AF-H3NVJ4-F1
#
_entry.id   AF-H3NVJ4-F1
#
_cell.length_a   1.000
_cell.length_b   1.000
_cell.length_c   1.000
_cell.angle_alpha   90.00
_cell.angle_beta   90.00
_cell.angle_gamma   90.00
#
_symmetry.space_group_name_H-M   'P 1'
#
loop_
_entity.id
_entity.type
_entity.pdbx_description
1 polymer ?
#
loop_
_entity_poly.entity_id
_entity_poly.type
_entity_poly.pdbx_seq_one_letter_code
_entity_poly.pdbx_strand_id
1 'polypeptide(L)'
;MKPTLSKYCLLLLSLLSGFVWADHADRVNQVRIDGSVITVYGYFPNLSETRVLFGAEDAPYRLEPKVTNSSVRAIELQLPFQPVPGGYNLTIQQAGETDLQLAITIGDSGVSVLALNNIEEAEDDPSDAATANSMGLEVINSCRGAAEICDSPILMKPDSPFCSAVADFDPYRGSQAITIDGTQELYLDEVFTIEARIFTKDYVRSGILVDKYSGNGRGREYRLSVNREGLLRGWFSVDGTLANSRAVYSNVPIPKNEWIHVASSFDGDFMRLFIDGKLVAEEEVNARPSQLGYQNIAIGGNNCCSGYYEVFNGLIDEVRISSATRYQDSFIPPSEPFKPDAATLLLVPFDEGGKNFGLVGGAAKLTEFNRVVPCADL
;
A
#
# COMPACT_ATOMS: atom_id res chain seq x y z
N MET A 1 26.63 -57.96 18.94
CA MET A 1 27.22 -57.30 17.76
C MET A 1 26.11 -57.01 16.77
N LYS A 2 25.98 -55.75 16.31
CA LYS A 2 25.22 -55.32 15.11
C LYS A 2 25.74 -56.11 13.85
N PRO A 3 25.10 -56.14 12.64
CA PRO A 3 24.30 -55.05 12.05
C PRO A 3 23.24 -55.42 10.95
N THR A 4 22.70 -54.35 10.33
CA THR A 4 22.28 -54.15 8.91
C THR A 4 20.87 -54.49 8.37
N LEU A 5 20.24 -53.39 7.89
CA LEU A 5 19.35 -53.20 6.72
C LEU A 5 17.97 -53.88 6.64
N SER A 6 16.89 -53.08 6.65
CA SER A 6 16.12 -52.71 5.44
C SER A 6 14.67 -52.30 5.76
N LYS A 7 14.30 -51.09 5.27
CA LYS A 7 12.98 -50.58 4.85
C LYS A 7 11.70 -51.35 5.29
N TYR A 8 10.78 -50.69 6.00
CA TYR A 8 9.56 -50.05 5.46
C TYR A 8 8.59 -49.65 6.58
N CYS A 9 8.04 -48.43 6.43
CA CYS A 9 6.72 -47.95 6.85
C CYS A 9 6.17 -48.30 8.24
N LEU A 10 6.13 -47.29 9.12
CA LEU A 10 4.90 -46.73 9.72
C LEU A 10 5.33 -45.74 10.82
N LEU A 11 5.54 -44.48 10.48
CA LEU A 11 5.43 -43.39 11.45
C LEU A 11 4.14 -42.63 11.16
N LEU A 12 3.12 -42.95 11.94
CA LEU A 12 2.04 -42.03 12.27
C LEU A 12 2.69 -40.86 13.01
N LEU A 13 2.86 -39.72 12.36
CA LEU A 13 3.12 -38.46 13.04
C LEU A 13 1.80 -37.68 13.09
N SER A 14 1.13 -37.80 14.23
CA SER A 14 0.18 -36.81 14.70
C SER A 14 0.96 -35.52 15.00
N LEU A 15 0.84 -34.51 14.14
CA LEU A 15 1.16 -33.12 14.48
C LEU A 15 -0.07 -32.27 14.20
N LEU A 16 -0.78 -32.04 15.30
CA LEU A 16 -1.57 -30.86 15.65
C LEU A 16 -2.09 -30.01 14.49
N SER A 17 -3.40 -30.13 14.28
CA SER A 17 -4.32 -29.01 14.12
C SER A 17 -3.71 -27.63 14.38
N GLY A 18 -3.27 -26.96 13.32
CA GLY A 18 -3.19 -25.51 13.29
C GLY A 18 -4.57 -24.96 12.98
N PHE A 19 -5.47 -24.96 13.96
CA PHE A 19 -6.65 -24.12 13.90
C PHE A 19 -6.18 -22.65 13.88
N VAL A 20 -6.75 -21.93 12.91
CA VAL A 20 -7.11 -20.51 12.88
C VAL A 20 -6.56 -19.67 14.03
N TRP A 21 -5.69 -18.73 13.68
CA TRP A 21 -5.75 -17.36 14.19
C TRP A 21 -5.62 -16.45 12.97
N ALA A 22 -6.71 -16.31 12.21
CA ALA A 22 -6.90 -15.10 11.44
C ALA A 22 -7.41 -14.09 12.46
N ASP A 23 -6.56 -13.15 12.85
CA ASP A 23 -6.94 -12.05 13.71
C ASP A 23 -8.11 -11.33 13.01
N HIS A 24 -9.32 -11.44 13.56
CA HIS A 24 -10.53 -11.03 12.86
C HIS A 24 -10.67 -9.50 12.73
N ALA A 25 -9.77 -8.75 13.38
CA ALA A 25 -9.58 -7.32 13.21
C ALA A 25 -9.01 -6.94 11.82
N ASP A 26 -8.35 -7.86 11.09
CA ASP A 26 -7.70 -7.56 9.80
C ASP A 26 -8.65 -7.50 8.58
N ARG A 27 -9.97 -7.71 8.77
CA ARG A 27 -10.92 -7.80 7.63
C ARG A 27 -11.45 -6.46 7.13
N VAL A 28 -11.45 -5.42 7.96
CA VAL A 28 -11.98 -4.09 7.59
C VAL A 28 -10.87 -3.08 7.74
N ASN A 29 -10.59 -2.39 6.64
CA ASN A 29 -9.53 -1.40 6.52
C ASN A 29 -10.05 0.02 6.75
N GLN A 30 -11.27 0.31 6.28
CA GLN A 30 -11.90 1.63 6.42
C GLN A 30 -13.42 1.53 6.24
N VAL A 31 -14.14 2.48 6.80
CA VAL A 31 -15.56 2.73 6.56
C VAL A 31 -15.71 4.21 6.26
N ARG A 32 -16.24 4.53 5.08
CA ARG A 32 -16.55 5.89 4.66
C ARG A 32 -18.06 6.08 4.68
N ILE A 33 -18.52 7.23 5.15
CA ILE A 33 -19.93 7.63 5.10
C ILE A 33 -20.04 8.93 4.32
N ASP A 34 -20.68 8.90 3.16
CA ASP A 34 -20.88 10.06 2.28
C ASP A 34 -22.38 10.24 2.02
N GLY A 35 -23.00 11.17 2.76
CA GLY A 35 -24.45 11.31 2.77
C GLY A 35 -25.12 9.99 3.17
N SER A 36 -25.91 9.43 2.24
CA SER A 36 -26.59 8.13 2.40
C SER A 36 -25.77 6.92 1.93
N VAL A 37 -24.52 7.10 1.50
CA VAL A 37 -23.67 6.01 1.03
C VAL A 37 -22.71 5.60 2.14
N ILE A 38 -22.63 4.31 2.44
CA ILE A 38 -21.59 3.74 3.29
C ILE A 38 -20.69 2.85 2.42
N THR A 39 -19.39 3.09 2.42
CA THR A 39 -18.41 2.22 1.77
C THR A 39 -17.56 1.56 2.84
N VAL A 40 -17.63 0.23 2.94
CA VAL A 40 -16.79 -0.57 3.82
C VAL A 40 -15.65 -1.13 2.98
N TYR A 41 -14.45 -0.66 3.23
CA TYR A 41 -13.21 -1.16 2.64
C TYR A 41 -12.62 -2.25 3.52
N GLY A 42 -12.11 -3.33 2.91
CA GLY A 42 -11.73 -4.53 3.65
C GLY A 42 -11.24 -5.67 2.76
N TYR A 43 -11.37 -6.90 3.26
CA TYR A 43 -11.21 -8.12 2.47
C TYR A 43 -12.47 -8.99 2.53
N PHE A 44 -13.11 -9.14 1.36
CA PHE A 44 -14.41 -9.79 1.19
C PHE A 44 -14.33 -10.91 0.14
N PRO A 45 -13.86 -12.12 0.51
CA PRO A 45 -13.59 -13.18 -0.46
C PRO A 45 -14.87 -13.75 -1.12
N ASN A 46 -16.01 -13.73 -0.43
CA ASN A 46 -17.23 -14.43 -0.83
C ASN A 46 -18.38 -13.44 -1.13
N LEU A 47 -18.31 -12.78 -2.28
CA LEU A 47 -19.24 -11.69 -2.66
C LEU A 47 -20.62 -12.16 -3.13
N SER A 48 -20.73 -13.38 -3.66
CA SER A 48 -21.95 -13.89 -4.31
C SER A 48 -23.16 -13.98 -3.37
N GLU A 49 -22.91 -14.09 -2.07
CA GLU A 49 -23.94 -14.19 -1.02
C GLU A 49 -23.62 -13.22 0.13
N THR A 50 -23.23 -12.00 -0.19
CA THR A 50 -23.01 -10.96 0.82
C THR A 50 -24.35 -10.33 1.22
N ARG A 51 -24.69 -10.45 2.51
CA ARG A 51 -25.84 -9.78 3.11
C ARG A 51 -25.34 -8.76 4.13
N VAL A 52 -25.93 -7.57 4.13
CA VAL A 52 -25.57 -6.51 5.06
C VAL A 52 -26.78 -6.08 5.85
N LEU A 53 -26.61 -5.93 7.16
CA LEU A 53 -27.60 -5.39 8.08
C LEU A 53 -27.06 -4.07 8.66
N PHE A 54 -27.89 -3.05 8.71
CA PHE A 54 -27.52 -1.74 9.27
C PHE A 54 -28.65 -1.18 10.13
N GLY A 55 -28.34 -0.49 11.21
CA GLY A 55 -29.35 0.24 11.99
C GLY A 55 -28.76 0.90 13.23
N ALA A 56 -29.53 1.78 13.87
CA ALA A 56 -29.08 2.44 15.10
C ALA A 56 -28.79 1.40 16.19
N GLU A 57 -27.83 1.65 17.07
CA GLU A 57 -27.37 0.71 18.11
C GLU A 57 -28.56 0.08 18.87
N ASP A 58 -29.50 0.90 19.31
CA ASP A 58 -30.70 0.47 20.07
C ASP A 58 -31.92 0.11 19.20
N ALA A 59 -31.80 0.10 17.87
CA ALA A 59 -32.96 -0.12 17.01
C ALA A 59 -33.49 -1.57 17.12
N PRO A 60 -34.80 -1.78 17.30
CA PRO A 60 -35.40 -3.11 17.40
C PRO A 60 -35.36 -3.90 16.08
N TYR A 61 -35.11 -3.22 14.95
CA TYR A 61 -35.01 -3.81 13.63
C TYR A 61 -33.81 -3.20 12.89
N ARG A 62 -33.10 -4.05 12.13
CA ARG A 62 -32.03 -3.65 11.22
C ARG A 62 -32.55 -3.66 9.79
N LEU A 63 -32.14 -2.68 8.99
CA LEU A 63 -32.44 -2.61 7.57
C LEU A 63 -31.38 -3.34 6.75
N GLU A 64 -31.76 -3.82 5.58
CA GLU A 64 -30.85 -4.35 4.58
C GLU A 64 -30.58 -3.26 3.53
N PRO A 65 -29.44 -2.54 3.60
CA PRO A 65 -29.12 -1.53 2.62
C PRO A 65 -28.83 -2.17 1.26
N LYS A 66 -29.08 -1.41 0.19
CA LYS A 66 -28.82 -1.89 -1.17
C LYS A 66 -27.31 -1.90 -1.40
N VAL A 67 -26.73 -3.05 -1.68
CA VAL A 67 -25.35 -3.13 -2.18
C VAL A 67 -25.32 -2.58 -3.60
N THR A 68 -24.66 -1.43 -3.80
CA THR A 68 -24.56 -0.76 -5.12
C THR A 68 -23.33 -1.17 -5.88
N ASN A 69 -22.24 -1.48 -5.17
CA ASN A 69 -21.00 -1.98 -5.74
C ASN A 69 -20.33 -2.92 -4.73
N SER A 70 -19.65 -3.95 -5.23
CA SER A 70 -18.92 -4.89 -4.37
C SER A 70 -17.73 -5.47 -5.10
N SER A 71 -16.58 -5.48 -4.43
CA SER A 71 -15.36 -6.14 -4.86
C SER A 71 -14.74 -6.87 -3.68
N VAL A 72 -13.70 -7.65 -3.93
CA VAL A 72 -12.94 -8.32 -2.86
C VAL A 72 -12.30 -7.32 -1.89
N ARG A 73 -12.33 -6.01 -2.20
CA ARG A 73 -11.75 -4.93 -1.41
C ARG A 73 -12.72 -3.91 -0.83
N ALA A 74 -13.96 -3.88 -1.30
CA ALA A 74 -14.91 -2.89 -0.84
C ALA A 74 -16.34 -3.37 -1.05
N ILE A 75 -17.23 -3.01 -0.13
CA ILE A 75 -18.68 -3.14 -0.29
C ILE A 75 -19.26 -1.73 -0.14
N GLU A 76 -19.93 -1.25 -1.18
CA GLU A 76 -20.65 0.01 -1.18
C GLU A 76 -22.14 -0.23 -0.95
N LEU A 77 -22.70 0.52 -0.02
CA LEU A 77 -24.04 0.39 0.51
C LEU A 77 -24.78 1.71 0.33
N GLN A 78 -25.93 1.65 -0.32
CA GLN A 78 -26.86 2.76 -0.39
C GLN A 78 -27.92 2.61 0.70
N LEU A 79 -27.89 3.53 1.67
CA LEU A 79 -28.94 3.67 2.68
C LEU A 79 -30.17 4.38 2.07
N PRO A 80 -31.38 4.06 2.54
CA PRO A 80 -32.59 4.78 2.14
C PRO A 80 -32.71 6.17 2.80
N PHE A 81 -31.78 6.52 3.70
CA PHE A 81 -31.71 7.79 4.40
C PHE A 81 -30.26 8.17 4.68
N GLN A 82 -30.02 9.46 4.95
CA GLN A 82 -28.74 9.92 5.46
C GLN A 82 -28.71 9.71 6.99
N PRO A 83 -27.71 9.01 7.54
CA PRO A 83 -27.61 8.80 8.98
C PRO A 83 -27.25 10.11 9.69
N VAL A 84 -27.81 10.27 10.89
CA VAL A 84 -27.63 11.43 11.77
C VAL A 84 -26.59 11.10 12.84
N PRO A 85 -26.09 12.07 13.64
CA PRO A 85 -25.20 11.74 14.74
C PRO A 85 -25.85 10.74 15.71
N GLY A 86 -25.10 9.71 16.11
CA GLY A 86 -25.58 8.60 16.92
C GLY A 86 -24.78 7.31 16.73
N GLY A 87 -25.09 6.29 17.54
CA GLY A 87 -24.53 4.94 17.44
C GLY A 87 -25.31 4.08 16.45
N TYR A 88 -24.60 3.27 15.67
CA TYR A 88 -25.13 2.37 14.66
C TYR A 88 -24.37 1.04 14.68
N ASN A 89 -25.04 -0.05 14.33
CA ASN A 89 -24.39 -1.33 14.08
C ASN A 89 -24.52 -1.68 12.59
N LEU A 90 -23.42 -2.12 12.01
CA LEU A 90 -23.34 -2.68 10.67
C LEU A 90 -22.84 -4.12 10.77
N THR A 91 -23.57 -5.07 10.19
CA THR A 91 -23.18 -6.48 10.14
C THR A 91 -23.05 -6.93 8.70
N ILE A 92 -21.89 -7.47 8.33
CA ILE A 92 -21.65 -8.08 7.01
C ILE A 92 -21.57 -9.59 7.18
N GLN A 93 -22.47 -10.29 6.49
CA GLN A 93 -22.55 -11.76 6.48
C GLN A 93 -22.10 -12.24 5.11
N GLN A 94 -21.16 -13.18 5.08
CA GLN A 94 -20.72 -13.84 3.85
C GLN A 94 -20.74 -15.36 4.04
N ALA A 95 -21.15 -16.10 3.01
CA ALA A 95 -21.18 -17.55 3.07
C ALA A 95 -19.81 -18.13 3.44
N GLY A 96 -19.77 -18.98 4.48
CA GLY A 96 -18.55 -19.62 4.96
C GLY A 96 -17.62 -18.74 5.78
N GLU A 97 -17.96 -17.48 6.03
CA GLU A 97 -17.20 -16.55 6.86
C GLU A 97 -17.93 -16.25 8.17
N THR A 98 -17.20 -15.84 9.20
CA THR A 98 -17.81 -15.28 10.42
C THR A 98 -18.43 -13.92 10.12
N ASP A 99 -19.56 -13.64 10.78
CA ASP A 99 -20.24 -12.35 10.67
C ASP A 99 -19.32 -11.25 11.17
N LEU A 100 -19.09 -10.24 10.33
CA LEU A 100 -18.32 -9.07 10.67
C LEU A 100 -19.25 -8.02 11.28
N GLN A 101 -19.08 -7.71 12.56
CA GLN A 101 -19.87 -6.69 13.25
C GLN A 101 -19.06 -5.42 13.48
N LEU A 102 -19.62 -4.29 13.08
CA LEU A 102 -19.04 -2.97 13.27
C LEU A 102 -20.00 -2.11 14.10
N ALA A 103 -19.53 -1.55 15.21
CA ALA A 103 -20.17 -0.41 15.86
C ALA A 103 -19.65 0.87 15.24
N ILE A 104 -20.54 1.72 14.75
CA ILE A 104 -20.26 2.98 14.07
C ILE A 104 -20.86 4.10 14.92
N THR A 105 -20.04 4.99 15.44
CA THR A 105 -20.50 6.21 16.11
C THR A 105 -20.31 7.38 15.17
N ILE A 106 -21.40 8.06 14.83
CA ILE A 106 -21.40 9.29 14.04
C ILE A 106 -21.47 10.46 15.00
N GLY A 107 -20.41 11.27 15.06
CA GLY A 107 -20.35 12.51 15.81
C GLY A 107 -20.63 13.75 14.94
N ASP A 108 -20.60 14.92 15.57
CA ASP A 108 -20.79 16.20 14.88
C ASP A 108 -19.60 16.56 13.97
N SER A 109 -18.40 16.03 14.27
CA SER A 109 -17.14 16.36 13.61
C SER A 109 -16.43 15.16 12.98
N GLY A 110 -17.03 13.97 12.98
CA GLY A 110 -16.41 12.77 12.40
C GLY A 110 -17.21 11.50 12.68
N VAL A 111 -16.68 10.38 12.21
CA VAL A 111 -17.23 9.05 12.48
C VAL A 111 -16.13 8.19 13.11
N SER A 112 -16.50 7.28 14.01
CA SER A 112 -15.60 6.27 14.58
C SER A 112 -16.21 4.90 14.39
N VAL A 113 -15.38 3.90 14.10
CA VAL A 113 -15.85 2.54 13.84
C VAL A 113 -15.05 1.55 14.66
N LEU A 114 -15.73 0.60 15.29
CA LEU A 114 -15.16 -0.45 16.12
C LEU A 114 -15.61 -1.81 15.56
N ALA A 115 -14.67 -2.71 15.28
CA ALA A 115 -15.00 -4.10 14.99
C ALA A 115 -15.27 -4.85 16.31
N LEU A 116 -16.48 -5.38 16.47
CA LEU A 116 -16.96 -5.96 17.74
C LEU A 116 -16.55 -7.43 17.95
N ASN A 117 -15.90 -8.07 16.98
CA ASN A 117 -15.63 -9.50 17.00
C ASN A 117 -14.53 -9.93 18.00
N ASN A 118 -14.10 -9.07 18.93
CA ASN A 118 -13.01 -9.30 19.90
C ASN A 118 -13.38 -9.07 21.37
N ILE A 119 -14.66 -9.08 21.76
CA ILE A 119 -15.02 -9.12 23.19
C ILE A 119 -15.28 -10.58 23.59
N GLU A 120 -14.22 -11.31 23.97
CA GLU A 120 -14.41 -12.48 24.84
C GLU A 120 -14.95 -11.97 26.18
N GLU A 121 -16.05 -12.56 26.63
CA GLU A 121 -16.68 -12.29 27.92
C GLU A 121 -15.64 -12.45 29.04
N ALA A 122 -15.35 -11.36 29.77
CA ALA A 122 -14.56 -11.43 30.97
C ALA A 122 -15.34 -12.26 32.01
N GLU A 123 -14.95 -13.52 32.20
CA GLU A 123 -15.38 -14.29 33.37
C GLU A 123 -14.83 -13.60 34.64
N ASP A 124 -15.71 -13.45 35.63
CA ASP A 124 -15.48 -12.86 36.95
C ASP A 124 -14.25 -13.49 37.66
N ASP A 125 -13.09 -12.83 37.61
CA ASP A 125 -12.02 -12.98 38.61
C ASP A 125 -11.58 -11.59 39.12
N PRO A 126 -11.90 -11.21 40.36
CA PRO A 126 -11.64 -9.87 40.87
C PRO A 126 -10.18 -9.64 41.30
N SER A 127 -9.21 -10.48 40.86
CA SER A 127 -7.82 -10.40 41.32
C SER A 127 -6.79 -9.83 40.32
N ASP A 128 -7.18 -9.49 39.08
CA ASP A 128 -6.25 -8.97 38.06
C ASP A 128 -6.66 -7.60 37.44
N ALA A 129 -7.18 -6.69 38.26
CA ALA A 129 -7.59 -5.35 37.85
C ALA A 129 -6.42 -4.37 37.53
N ALA A 130 -5.27 -4.86 37.02
CA ALA A 130 -4.11 -4.01 36.75
C ALA A 130 -3.30 -4.36 35.48
N THR A 131 -3.86 -5.08 34.50
CA THR A 131 -3.28 -5.16 33.14
C THR A 131 -4.34 -5.33 32.05
N ALA A 132 -5.28 -4.38 31.94
CA ALA A 132 -6.09 -4.20 30.73
C ALA A 132 -5.44 -3.11 29.85
N ASN A 133 -4.30 -3.42 29.22
CA ASN A 133 -3.70 -2.55 28.21
C ASN A 133 -4.32 -2.85 26.84
N SER A 134 -5.31 -2.03 26.49
CA SER A 134 -5.66 -1.55 25.16
C SER A 134 -5.07 -2.33 23.96
N MET A 135 -5.79 -3.35 23.49
CA MET A 135 -5.59 -3.88 22.14
C MET A 135 -6.70 -3.36 21.23
N GLY A 136 -6.30 -2.53 20.24
CA GLY A 136 -7.05 -2.32 19.00
C GLY A 136 -8.21 -1.32 18.99
N LEU A 137 -8.08 -0.14 19.60
CA LEU A 137 -8.89 1.01 19.16
C LEU A 137 -8.36 1.47 17.79
N GLU A 138 -9.07 1.16 16.71
CA GLU A 138 -8.78 1.73 15.38
C GLU A 138 -9.80 2.82 15.06
N VAL A 139 -9.37 4.08 15.18
CA VAL A 139 -10.16 5.23 14.71
C VAL A 139 -10.09 5.24 13.19
N ILE A 140 -11.12 4.70 12.56
CA ILE A 140 -11.27 4.74 11.11
C ILE A 140 -11.62 6.17 10.66
N ASN A 141 -10.67 6.86 10.03
CA ASN A 141 -10.85 8.21 9.47
C ASN A 141 -12.13 8.27 8.61
N SER A 142 -13.09 9.07 9.05
CA SER A 142 -14.37 9.21 8.38
C SER A 142 -14.94 10.63 8.57
N CYS A 143 -15.04 11.37 7.46
CA CYS A 143 -15.64 12.70 7.38
C CYS A 143 -17.13 12.57 7.03
N ARG A 144 -17.96 13.53 7.50
CA ARG A 144 -19.39 13.64 7.19
C ARG A 144 -19.62 14.88 6.33
N GLY A 145 -19.99 14.72 5.05
CA GLY A 145 -20.38 15.84 4.17
C GLY A 145 -19.68 15.85 2.80
N ALA A 146 -20.11 16.79 1.95
CA ALA A 146 -19.64 16.96 0.58
C ALA A 146 -18.10 17.03 0.48
N ALA A 147 -17.57 16.53 -0.63
CA ALA A 147 -16.15 16.28 -0.93
C ALA A 147 -15.17 17.48 -0.81
N GLU A 148 -15.60 18.63 -0.31
CA GLU A 148 -14.81 19.87 -0.18
C GLU A 148 -14.56 20.31 1.28
N ILE A 149 -15.00 19.55 2.30
CA ILE A 149 -14.72 19.89 3.71
C ILE A 149 -14.16 18.67 4.47
N CYS A 150 -13.17 18.02 3.88
CA CYS A 150 -12.00 17.61 4.65
C CYS A 150 -10.90 18.47 4.03
N ASP A 151 -10.42 19.51 4.71
CA ASP A 151 -9.29 20.29 4.20
C ASP A 151 -8.08 19.35 4.11
N SER A 152 -7.94 18.69 2.95
CA SER A 152 -6.65 18.24 2.48
C SER A 152 -5.76 19.47 2.60
N PRO A 153 -4.67 19.44 3.38
CA PRO A 153 -3.71 20.54 3.31
C PRO A 153 -3.38 20.69 1.83
N ILE A 154 -3.49 21.89 1.26
CA ILE A 154 -3.21 22.16 -0.17
C ILE A 154 -2.00 21.32 -0.57
N LEU A 155 -2.26 20.20 -1.25
CA LEU A 155 -1.27 19.11 -1.31
C LEU A 155 -0.13 19.57 -2.21
N MET A 156 -0.42 20.47 -3.15
CA MET A 156 0.55 21.13 -4.00
C MET A 156 0.19 22.60 -4.15
N LYS A 157 1.19 23.49 -4.10
CA LYS A 157 0.94 24.90 -4.43
C LYS A 157 0.48 24.99 -5.89
N PRO A 158 -0.58 25.75 -6.22
CA PRO A 158 -1.07 25.91 -7.60
C PRO A 158 0.02 26.34 -8.58
N ASP A 159 1.01 27.12 -8.13
CA ASP A 159 2.13 27.60 -8.93
C ASP A 159 3.33 26.63 -8.98
N SER A 160 3.20 25.42 -8.43
CA SER A 160 4.28 24.42 -8.50
C SER A 160 4.52 24.04 -9.97
N PRO A 161 5.77 24.00 -10.45
CA PRO A 161 6.05 23.63 -11.84
C PRO A 161 5.79 22.15 -12.13
N PHE A 162 5.42 21.37 -11.11
CA PHE A 162 5.05 19.96 -11.17
C PHE A 162 3.52 19.76 -11.16
N CYS A 163 2.74 20.86 -11.11
CA CYS A 163 1.32 20.88 -10.76
C CYS A 163 0.36 20.53 -11.92
N SER A 164 0.70 19.57 -12.79
CA SER A 164 -0.20 19.11 -13.85
C SER A 164 -1.03 17.92 -13.38
N ALA A 165 -0.45 16.75 -13.18
CA ALA A 165 -1.16 15.59 -12.62
C ALA A 165 -0.22 14.65 -11.86
N VAL A 166 -0.76 13.96 -10.85
CA VAL A 166 0.00 13.01 -10.03
C VAL A 166 -0.75 11.69 -9.88
N ALA A 167 -0.03 10.61 -9.64
CA ALA A 167 -0.64 9.32 -9.33
C ALA A 167 -1.04 9.26 -7.85
N ASP A 168 -2.32 9.04 -7.57
CA ASP A 168 -2.89 8.91 -6.22
C ASP A 168 -3.04 7.42 -5.87
N PHE A 169 -2.28 7.00 -4.86
CA PHE A 169 -2.33 5.66 -4.31
C PHE A 169 -2.93 5.70 -2.91
N ASP A 170 -4.03 4.99 -2.75
CA ASP A 170 -4.72 4.81 -1.48
C ASP A 170 -4.99 3.30 -1.29
N PRO A 171 -4.21 2.61 -0.44
CA PRO A 171 -4.36 1.18 -0.22
C PRO A 171 -5.73 0.86 0.40
N TYR A 172 -6.33 1.83 1.11
CA TYR A 172 -7.64 1.68 1.73
C TYR A 172 -8.76 1.82 0.70
N ARG A 173 -8.53 2.52 -0.42
CA ARG A 173 -9.46 2.58 -1.57
C ARG A 173 -9.23 1.50 -2.63
N GLY A 174 -8.35 0.55 -2.35
CA GLY A 174 -8.08 -0.58 -3.23
C GLY A 174 -7.19 -0.23 -4.42
N SER A 175 -6.42 0.86 -4.34
CA SER A 175 -5.42 1.18 -5.37
C SER A 175 -4.50 -0.01 -5.64
N GLN A 176 -4.08 -0.16 -6.89
CA GLN A 176 -3.16 -1.21 -7.33
C GLN A 176 -1.90 -0.57 -7.92
N ALA A 177 -0.92 -1.40 -8.28
CA ALA A 177 0.25 -0.91 -8.98
C ALA A 177 -0.12 -0.41 -10.39
N ILE A 178 0.44 0.73 -10.79
CA ILE A 178 0.41 1.19 -12.18
C ILE A 178 1.53 0.47 -12.94
N THR A 179 1.21 -0.24 -14.01
CA THR A 179 2.21 -1.01 -14.77
C THR A 179 2.69 -0.23 -15.99
N ILE A 180 4.00 -0.22 -16.26
CA ILE A 180 4.56 0.34 -17.49
C ILE A 180 4.88 -0.80 -18.46
N ASP A 181 4.07 -0.95 -19.50
CA ASP A 181 4.24 -2.04 -20.46
C ASP A 181 5.52 -1.96 -21.28
N GLY A 182 6.05 -3.12 -21.70
CA GLY A 182 7.24 -3.17 -22.56
C GLY A 182 8.53 -2.82 -21.82
N THR A 183 8.54 -2.96 -20.50
CA THR A 183 9.71 -2.69 -19.65
C THR A 183 10.35 -3.96 -19.12
N GLN A 184 10.03 -5.12 -19.70
CA GLN A 184 10.72 -6.39 -19.42
C GLN A 184 12.24 -6.23 -19.55
N GLU A 185 12.71 -5.61 -20.63
CA GLU A 185 14.13 -5.38 -20.92
C GLU A 185 14.74 -4.16 -20.19
N LEU A 186 14.01 -3.54 -19.24
CA LEU A 186 14.55 -2.46 -18.43
C LEU A 186 15.41 -3.04 -17.30
N TYR A 187 16.70 -3.18 -17.59
CA TYR A 187 17.71 -3.68 -16.66
C TYR A 187 18.49 -2.56 -15.98
N LEU A 188 18.89 -2.82 -14.73
CA LEU A 188 19.89 -2.06 -14.02
C LEU A 188 21.19 -2.88 -14.00
N ASP A 189 22.35 -2.22 -14.08
CA ASP A 189 23.65 -2.88 -14.16
C ASP A 189 24.68 -2.20 -13.25
N GLU A 190 25.81 -1.73 -13.78
CA GLU A 190 26.95 -1.26 -12.98
C GLU A 190 26.61 0.01 -12.22
N VAL A 191 25.82 0.90 -12.83
CA VAL A 191 25.43 2.18 -12.25
C VAL A 191 23.97 2.48 -12.55
N PHE A 192 23.27 3.07 -11.59
CA PHE A 192 21.88 3.47 -11.79
C PHE A 192 21.40 4.50 -10.79
N THR A 193 20.25 5.11 -11.10
CA THR A 193 19.46 5.90 -10.16
C THR A 193 17.97 5.61 -10.35
N ILE A 194 17.26 5.33 -9.27
CA ILE A 194 15.79 5.31 -9.21
C ILE A 194 15.37 6.49 -8.33
N GLU A 195 14.50 7.35 -8.82
CA GLU A 195 14.04 8.52 -8.08
C GLU A 195 12.58 8.85 -8.39
N ALA A 196 11.94 9.57 -7.45
CA ALA A 196 10.59 10.06 -7.59
C ALA A 196 10.37 11.26 -6.67
N ARG A 197 9.29 12.01 -6.94
CA ARG A 197 8.68 12.92 -5.98
C ARG A 197 7.51 12.22 -5.33
N ILE A 198 7.39 12.35 -4.01
CA ILE A 198 6.33 11.70 -3.26
C ILE A 198 5.72 12.63 -2.24
N PHE A 199 4.42 12.44 -2.01
CA PHE A 199 3.70 12.98 -0.86
C PHE A 199 3.19 11.81 -0.04
N THR A 200 3.79 11.56 1.13
CA THR A 200 3.41 10.41 1.96
C THR A 200 2.28 10.82 2.91
N LYS A 201 1.10 10.19 2.80
CA LYS A 201 -0.03 10.43 3.71
C LYS A 201 0.18 9.69 5.03
N ASP A 202 0.48 8.40 4.93
CA ASP A 202 0.81 7.57 6.09
C ASP A 202 1.76 6.42 5.73
N TYR A 203 2.40 5.83 6.73
CA TYR A 203 3.22 4.64 6.54
C TYR A 203 2.34 3.40 6.55
N VAL A 204 2.69 2.48 5.66
CA VAL A 204 2.08 1.15 5.57
C VAL A 204 3.19 0.12 5.61
N ARG A 205 2.83 -1.17 5.72
CA ARG A 205 3.80 -2.28 5.82
C ARG A 205 4.97 -2.15 4.84
N SER A 206 4.67 -1.86 3.58
CA SER A 206 5.64 -1.61 2.51
C SER A 206 4.98 -0.75 1.44
N GLY A 207 5.15 0.57 1.54
CA GLY A 207 4.69 1.51 0.53
C GLY A 207 5.65 1.50 -0.66
N ILE A 208 5.26 0.84 -1.74
CA ILE A 208 6.13 0.65 -2.91
C ILE A 208 6.09 1.89 -3.80
N LEU A 209 7.25 2.43 -4.15
CA LEU A 209 7.35 3.53 -5.10
C LEU A 209 7.61 2.99 -6.51
N VAL A 210 8.61 2.12 -6.64
CA VAL A 210 8.98 1.43 -7.88
C VAL A 210 9.31 -0.02 -7.56
N ASP A 211 8.81 -0.96 -8.37
CA ASP A 211 9.06 -2.38 -8.22
C ASP A 211 9.24 -3.06 -9.57
N LYS A 212 10.25 -3.93 -9.68
CA LYS A 212 10.37 -4.89 -10.79
C LYS A 212 10.40 -6.31 -10.25
N TYR A 213 9.27 -7.00 -10.32
CA TYR A 213 9.16 -8.37 -9.83
C TYR A 213 10.08 -9.32 -10.60
N SER A 214 10.76 -10.24 -9.91
CA SER A 214 11.66 -11.20 -10.57
C SER A 214 10.91 -12.34 -11.28
N GLY A 215 9.58 -12.41 -11.20
CA GLY A 215 8.78 -13.49 -11.78
C GLY A 215 8.75 -14.78 -10.97
N ASN A 216 9.60 -14.94 -9.94
CA ASN A 216 9.68 -16.17 -9.14
C ASN A 216 9.92 -15.90 -7.64
N GLY A 217 9.38 -16.75 -6.77
CA GLY A 217 9.78 -16.82 -5.36
C GLY A 217 9.65 -15.53 -4.55
N ARG A 218 8.78 -14.60 -4.97
CA ARG A 218 8.58 -13.26 -4.36
C ARG A 218 9.79 -12.31 -4.41
N GLY A 219 10.89 -12.66 -5.10
CA GLY A 219 12.05 -11.78 -5.25
C GLY A 219 11.79 -10.61 -6.19
N ARG A 220 12.68 -9.61 -6.22
CA ARG A 220 12.64 -8.47 -7.18
C ARG A 220 13.96 -8.34 -7.87
N GLU A 221 13.94 -7.92 -9.12
CA GLU A 221 15.15 -7.42 -9.75
C GLU A 221 15.59 -6.17 -8.99
N TYR A 222 14.68 -5.24 -8.71
CA TYR A 222 14.93 -4.08 -7.86
C TYR A 222 13.63 -3.47 -7.33
N ARG A 223 13.74 -2.66 -6.28
CA ARG A 223 12.66 -1.95 -5.61
C ARG A 223 13.16 -0.68 -4.93
N LEU A 224 12.34 0.37 -5.02
CA LEU A 224 12.36 1.53 -4.12
C LEU A 224 11.04 1.55 -3.34
N SER A 225 11.12 1.62 -2.02
CA SER A 225 9.93 1.52 -1.14
C SER A 225 10.14 2.21 0.19
N VAL A 226 9.07 2.37 0.96
CA VAL A 226 9.05 2.90 2.32
C VAL A 226 8.45 1.84 3.24
N ASN A 227 9.07 1.53 4.37
CA ASN A 227 8.52 0.54 5.31
C ASN A 227 7.53 1.16 6.32
N ARG A 228 6.99 0.32 7.21
CA ARG A 228 6.04 0.74 8.27
C ARG A 228 6.64 1.75 9.26
N GLU A 229 7.96 1.77 9.42
CA GLU A 229 8.68 2.75 10.24
C GLU A 229 8.93 4.09 9.51
N GLY A 230 8.56 4.18 8.23
CA GLY A 230 8.78 5.36 7.38
C GLY A 230 10.17 5.42 6.76
N LEU A 231 11.00 4.39 6.91
CA LEU A 231 12.35 4.37 6.35
C LEU A 231 12.29 4.07 4.84
N LEU A 232 12.96 4.92 4.07
CA LEU A 232 13.18 4.71 2.64
C LEU A 232 14.10 3.50 2.47
N ARG A 233 13.82 2.66 1.49
CA ARG A 233 14.53 1.42 1.23
C ARG A 233 14.85 1.27 -0.25
N GLY A 234 16.14 1.22 -0.57
CA GLY A 234 16.65 0.69 -1.83
C GLY A 234 16.91 -0.81 -1.68
N TRP A 235 16.44 -1.60 -2.65
CA TRP A 235 16.54 -3.05 -2.56
C TRP A 235 16.71 -3.69 -3.93
N PHE A 236 17.54 -4.72 -4.05
CA PHE A 236 17.61 -5.57 -5.25
C PHE A 236 18.01 -7.00 -4.88
N SER A 237 17.67 -7.96 -5.74
CA SER A 237 18.21 -9.32 -5.64
C SER A 237 19.28 -9.55 -6.69
N VAL A 238 20.26 -10.40 -6.37
CA VAL A 238 21.37 -10.74 -7.27
C VAL A 238 20.97 -11.86 -8.24
N ASP A 239 20.08 -12.75 -7.81
CA ASP A 239 19.67 -13.96 -8.55
C ASP A 239 18.15 -14.08 -8.75
N GLY A 240 17.39 -13.01 -8.47
CA GLY A 240 15.93 -13.03 -8.54
C GLY A 240 15.23 -13.61 -7.32
N THR A 241 15.95 -14.07 -6.29
CA THR A 241 15.38 -14.67 -5.09
C THR A 241 15.37 -13.70 -3.89
N LEU A 242 14.55 -13.99 -2.88
CA LEU A 242 14.58 -13.22 -1.63
C LEU A 242 15.85 -13.48 -0.81
N ALA A 243 16.47 -14.66 -0.95
CA ALA A 243 17.58 -15.11 -0.11
C ALA A 243 18.88 -14.37 -0.42
N ASN A 244 19.12 -14.01 -1.68
CA ASN A 244 20.33 -13.33 -2.11
C ASN A 244 20.00 -11.90 -2.57
N SER A 245 19.69 -11.05 -1.59
CA SER A 245 19.34 -9.65 -1.83
C SER A 245 20.26 -8.67 -1.12
N ARG A 246 20.20 -7.41 -1.55
CA ARG A 246 20.88 -6.26 -0.96
C ARG A 246 19.82 -5.22 -0.62
N ALA A 247 19.94 -4.63 0.55
CA ALA A 247 18.95 -3.70 1.09
C ALA A 247 19.69 -2.59 1.82
N VAL A 248 19.42 -1.34 1.46
CA VAL A 248 19.84 -0.18 2.24
C VAL A 248 18.58 0.49 2.76
N TYR A 249 18.59 0.91 4.02
CA TYR A 249 17.51 1.67 4.65
C TYR A 249 18.01 3.04 5.07
N SER A 250 17.18 4.07 4.94
CA SER A 250 17.50 5.38 5.50
C SER A 250 17.61 5.29 7.03
N ASN A 251 18.45 6.12 7.61
CA ASN A 251 18.58 6.22 9.08
C ASN A 251 17.54 7.18 9.71
N VAL A 252 16.77 7.85 8.87
CA VAL A 252 15.67 8.76 9.27
C VAL A 252 14.43 8.41 8.45
N PRO A 253 13.22 8.55 9.04
CA PRO A 253 11.99 8.36 8.30
C PRO A 253 11.79 9.48 7.28
N ILE A 254 11.11 9.18 6.18
CA ILE A 254 10.62 10.20 5.26
C ILE A 254 9.57 11.06 5.97
N PRO A 255 9.52 12.37 5.77
CA PRO A 255 8.41 13.17 6.29
C PRO A 255 7.06 12.77 5.68
N LYS A 256 5.99 12.93 6.47
CA LYS A 256 4.60 12.82 6.01
C LYS A 256 4.04 14.19 5.70
N ASN A 257 3.02 14.21 4.86
CA ASN A 257 2.19 15.37 4.56
C ASN A 257 2.96 16.56 3.94
N GLU A 258 4.06 16.27 3.26
CA GLU A 258 4.79 17.22 2.44
C GLU A 258 5.38 16.53 1.20
N TRP A 259 5.57 17.31 0.13
CA TRP A 259 6.25 16.83 -1.06
C TRP A 259 7.74 16.79 -0.82
N ILE A 260 8.32 15.62 -1.08
CA ILE A 260 9.75 15.40 -0.98
C ILE A 260 10.27 14.73 -2.25
N HIS A 261 11.55 14.96 -2.54
CA HIS A 261 12.30 14.16 -3.49
C HIS A 261 12.93 12.97 -2.77
N VAL A 262 12.82 11.78 -3.37
CA VAL A 262 13.52 10.58 -2.89
C VAL A 262 14.31 9.93 -4.01
N ALA A 263 15.48 9.40 -3.69
CA ALA A 263 16.30 8.67 -4.65
C ALA A 263 17.08 7.52 -4.01
N SER A 264 17.31 6.48 -4.81
CA SER A 264 18.33 5.45 -4.61
C SER A 264 19.30 5.51 -5.77
N SER A 265 20.59 5.75 -5.50
CA SER A 265 21.64 5.68 -6.52
C SER A 265 22.63 4.55 -6.21
N PHE A 266 23.26 4.03 -7.25
CA PHE A 266 24.33 3.04 -7.17
C PHE A 266 25.43 3.43 -8.15
N ASP A 267 26.68 3.41 -7.70
CA ASP A 267 27.87 3.78 -8.49
C ASP A 267 28.79 2.60 -8.84
N GLY A 268 28.33 1.38 -8.57
CA GLY A 268 29.11 0.15 -8.77
C GLY A 268 29.67 -0.40 -7.48
N ASP A 269 29.90 0.47 -6.49
CA ASP A 269 30.50 0.11 -5.20
C ASP A 269 29.57 0.42 -4.03
N PHE A 270 28.85 1.54 -4.07
CA PHE A 270 28.01 2.04 -2.97
C PHE A 270 26.57 2.28 -3.43
N MET A 271 25.62 1.75 -2.66
CA MET A 271 24.20 2.11 -2.76
C MET A 271 23.91 3.23 -1.77
N ARG A 272 23.28 4.31 -2.26
CA ARG A 272 22.98 5.52 -1.48
C ARG A 272 21.51 5.87 -1.54
N LEU A 273 20.99 6.40 -0.44
CA LEU A 273 19.62 6.89 -0.34
C LEU A 273 19.60 8.38 -0.02
N PHE A 274 18.67 9.09 -0.67
CA PHE A 274 18.50 10.53 -0.51
C PHE A 274 17.05 10.87 -0.19
N ILE A 275 16.86 11.81 0.74
CA ILE A 275 15.57 12.43 1.08
C ILE A 275 15.78 13.94 0.98
N ASP A 276 15.03 14.60 0.10
CA ASP A 276 15.20 16.01 -0.28
C ASP A 276 16.64 16.39 -0.60
N GLY A 277 17.31 15.49 -1.33
CA GLY A 277 18.69 15.67 -1.76
C GLY A 277 19.73 15.52 -0.65
N LYS A 278 19.34 15.34 0.61
CA LYS A 278 20.27 14.97 1.69
C LYS A 278 20.61 13.48 1.61
N LEU A 279 21.89 13.15 1.66
CA LEU A 279 22.36 11.77 1.83
C LEU A 279 21.97 11.26 3.22
N VAL A 280 21.12 10.23 3.28
CA VAL A 280 20.58 9.67 4.54
C VAL A 280 21.05 8.25 4.83
N ALA A 281 21.58 7.54 3.83
CA ALA A 281 22.24 6.26 4.02
C ALA A 281 23.21 5.98 2.87
N GLU A 282 24.28 5.25 3.19
CA GLU A 282 25.28 4.76 2.25
C GLU A 282 25.74 3.39 2.76
N GLU A 283 25.81 2.42 1.85
CA GLU A 283 26.32 1.08 2.15
C GLU A 283 27.14 0.57 0.98
N GLU A 284 28.28 -0.07 1.27
CA GLU A 284 29.08 -0.76 0.28
C GLU A 284 28.35 -2.03 -0.17
N VAL A 285 28.08 -2.14 -1.47
CA VAL A 285 27.33 -3.24 -2.07
C VAL A 285 28.12 -3.83 -3.23
N ASN A 286 28.85 -4.92 -2.95
CA ASN A 286 29.61 -5.70 -3.93
C ASN A 286 28.72 -6.68 -4.71
N ALA A 287 27.67 -6.19 -5.37
CA ALA A 287 26.76 -6.98 -6.20
C ALA A 287 25.98 -6.10 -7.18
N ARG A 288 25.33 -6.72 -8.17
CA ARG A 288 24.43 -6.04 -9.13
C ARG A 288 23.03 -6.65 -9.10
N PRO A 289 21.99 -5.88 -9.50
CA PRO A 289 20.65 -6.41 -9.69
C PRO A 289 20.61 -7.54 -10.72
N SER A 290 19.79 -8.56 -10.47
CA SER A 290 19.49 -9.59 -11.46
C SER A 290 18.77 -8.98 -12.66
N GLN A 291 19.05 -9.50 -13.86
CA GLN A 291 18.48 -9.03 -15.13
C GLN A 291 17.65 -10.16 -15.76
N LEU A 292 16.48 -10.43 -15.19
CA LEU A 292 15.69 -11.62 -15.55
C LEU A 292 14.64 -11.33 -16.63
N GLY A 293 14.07 -10.14 -16.62
CA GLY A 293 13.22 -9.64 -17.69
C GLY A 293 11.83 -10.27 -17.75
N TYR A 294 11.38 -10.94 -16.69
CA TYR A 294 10.08 -11.60 -16.70
C TYR A 294 8.89 -10.66 -16.52
N GLN A 295 9.10 -9.48 -15.93
CA GLN A 295 8.02 -8.59 -15.51
C GLN A 295 8.28 -7.14 -15.88
N ASN A 296 7.19 -6.42 -16.08
CA ASN A 296 7.18 -4.97 -16.26
C ASN A 296 7.42 -4.25 -14.92
N ILE A 297 7.86 -3.00 -15.03
CA ILE A 297 7.88 -2.04 -13.93
C ILE A 297 6.46 -1.82 -13.40
N ALA A 298 6.35 -1.82 -12.08
CA ALA A 298 5.16 -1.45 -11.34
C ALA A 298 5.46 -0.22 -10.46
N ILE A 299 4.61 0.80 -10.50
CA ILE A 299 4.72 2.05 -9.74
C ILE A 299 3.62 2.08 -8.68
N GLY A 300 3.96 2.53 -7.46
CA GLY A 300 3.01 2.71 -6.36
C GLY A 300 2.47 1.43 -5.72
N GLY A 301 2.87 0.26 -6.23
CA GLY A 301 2.48 -1.03 -5.71
C GLY A 301 3.26 -2.19 -6.34
N ASN A 302 2.99 -3.43 -5.92
CA ASN A 302 3.52 -4.63 -6.56
C ASN A 302 2.49 -5.34 -7.46
N ASN A 303 2.99 -6.03 -8.48
CA ASN A 303 2.20 -6.85 -9.42
C ASN A 303 2.54 -8.35 -9.36
N CYS A 304 3.20 -8.83 -8.28
CA CYS A 304 3.80 -10.18 -8.28
C CYS A 304 2.84 -11.35 -8.06
N CYS A 305 1.94 -11.27 -7.08
CA CYS A 305 1.09 -12.41 -6.72
C CYS A 305 -0.23 -11.98 -6.08
N SER A 306 -1.29 -12.70 -6.45
CA SER A 306 -2.64 -12.51 -5.92
C SER A 306 -2.66 -12.65 -4.39
N GLY A 307 -3.39 -11.76 -3.71
CA GLY A 307 -3.49 -11.74 -2.25
C GLY A 307 -2.39 -10.97 -1.51
N TYR A 308 -1.28 -10.63 -2.17
CA TYR A 308 -0.17 -9.87 -1.57
C TYR A 308 -0.09 -8.48 -2.19
N TYR A 309 -0.73 -7.49 -1.56
CA TYR A 309 -0.84 -6.13 -2.07
C TYR A 309 -0.13 -5.16 -1.13
N GLU A 310 1.06 -4.78 -1.53
CA GLU A 310 1.85 -3.72 -0.92
C GLU A 310 1.68 -2.50 -1.83
N VAL A 311 0.94 -1.50 -1.34
CA VAL A 311 0.57 -0.31 -2.12
C VAL A 311 0.95 0.91 -1.31
N PHE A 312 1.52 1.91 -1.96
CA PHE A 312 1.88 3.17 -1.32
C PHE A 312 0.63 3.93 -0.85
N ASN A 313 0.73 4.64 0.26
CA ASN A 313 -0.33 5.52 0.75
C ASN A 313 0.10 6.98 0.57
N GLY A 314 -0.21 7.54 -0.59
CA GLY A 314 0.27 8.87 -0.95
C GLY A 314 0.20 9.16 -2.44
N LEU A 315 0.83 10.28 -2.81
CA LEU A 315 0.93 10.73 -4.19
C LEU A 315 2.35 10.46 -4.71
N ILE A 316 2.46 10.08 -5.98
CA ILE A 316 3.75 9.88 -6.66
C ILE A 316 3.76 10.69 -7.95
N ASP A 317 4.89 11.33 -8.19
CA ASP A 317 5.17 12.10 -9.39
C ASP A 317 6.64 11.94 -9.83
N GLU A 318 6.96 12.32 -11.08
CA GLU A 318 8.32 12.41 -11.62
C GLU A 318 9.14 11.13 -11.43
N VAL A 319 8.54 9.96 -11.68
CA VAL A 319 9.25 8.68 -11.51
C VAL A 319 10.28 8.52 -12.61
N ARG A 320 11.56 8.47 -12.24
CA ARG A 320 12.67 8.29 -13.17
C ARG A 320 13.54 7.10 -12.80
N ILE A 321 13.89 6.29 -13.80
CA ILE A 321 14.92 5.26 -13.71
C ILE A 321 16.01 5.60 -14.72
N SER A 322 17.26 5.62 -14.28
CA SER A 322 18.41 6.00 -15.11
C SER A 322 19.52 4.95 -15.06
N SER A 323 20.21 4.77 -16.18
CA SER A 323 21.43 3.94 -16.33
C SER A 323 22.71 4.69 -15.93
N ALA A 324 22.59 5.68 -15.05
CA ALA A 324 23.70 6.49 -14.56
C ALA A 324 23.52 6.79 -13.07
N THR A 325 24.62 6.92 -12.34
CA THR A 325 24.64 7.49 -10.99
C THR A 325 24.46 8.99 -11.09
N ARG A 326 23.29 9.50 -10.72
CA ARG A 326 23.01 10.95 -10.75
C ARG A 326 23.50 11.66 -9.50
N TYR A 327 23.58 10.95 -8.38
CA TYR A 327 23.90 11.52 -7.06
C TYR A 327 24.88 10.61 -6.31
N GLN A 328 25.97 11.18 -5.81
CA GLN A 328 26.94 10.50 -4.92
C GLN A 328 27.00 11.22 -3.56
N ASP A 329 26.94 12.55 -3.57
CA ASP A 329 26.83 13.39 -2.38
C ASP A 329 25.47 14.06 -2.28
N SER A 330 25.23 14.73 -1.15
CA SER A 330 24.03 15.56 -0.99
C SER A 330 23.95 16.64 -2.07
N PHE A 331 22.74 16.90 -2.56
CA PHE A 331 22.46 17.83 -3.65
C PHE A 331 21.20 18.64 -3.36
N ILE A 332 20.92 19.62 -4.22
CA ILE A 332 19.66 20.36 -4.20
C ILE A 332 18.74 19.69 -5.23
N PRO A 333 17.59 19.12 -4.82
CA PRO A 333 16.66 18.50 -5.76
C PRO A 333 16.25 19.48 -6.87
N PRO A 334 16.07 19.01 -8.12
CA PRO A 334 15.61 19.88 -9.20
C PRO A 334 14.29 20.55 -8.85
N SER A 335 14.22 21.87 -9.04
CA SER A 335 12.99 22.65 -8.84
C SER A 335 12.10 22.68 -10.07
N GLU A 336 12.49 22.00 -11.15
CA GLU A 336 11.76 21.89 -12.43
C GLU A 336 11.51 20.42 -12.79
N PRO A 337 10.46 20.11 -13.58
CA PRO A 337 10.18 18.77 -14.10
C PRO A 337 11.41 18.09 -14.69
N PHE A 338 11.53 16.78 -14.49
CA PHE A 338 12.66 16.06 -15.05
C PHE A 338 12.57 16.06 -16.58
N LYS A 339 13.74 16.19 -17.20
CA LYS A 339 13.88 16.06 -18.65
C LYS A 339 14.57 14.73 -18.95
N PRO A 340 14.13 14.00 -19.98
CA PRO A 340 14.84 12.82 -20.41
C PRO A 340 16.19 13.22 -21.00
N ASP A 341 17.21 12.42 -20.71
CA ASP A 341 18.53 12.50 -21.33
C ASP A 341 18.94 11.10 -21.83
N ALA A 342 20.15 10.96 -22.36
CA ALA A 342 20.63 9.70 -22.92
C ALA A 342 20.71 8.55 -21.90
N ALA A 343 20.69 8.84 -20.59
CA ALA A 343 20.70 7.84 -19.53
C ALA A 343 19.31 7.57 -18.94
N THR A 344 18.26 8.28 -19.37
CA THR A 344 16.90 8.10 -18.84
C THR A 344 16.21 6.89 -19.46
N LEU A 345 16.21 5.77 -18.73
CA LEU A 345 15.54 4.53 -19.16
C LEU A 345 14.01 4.63 -19.05
N LEU A 346 13.51 5.18 -17.95
CA LEU A 346 12.08 5.43 -17.70
C LEU A 346 11.91 6.85 -17.16
N LEU A 347 10.89 7.56 -17.63
CA LEU A 347 10.45 8.82 -17.02
C LEU A 347 8.94 8.95 -17.15
N VAL A 348 8.23 8.87 -16.03
CA VAL A 348 6.77 8.98 -15.93
C VAL A 348 6.43 10.12 -14.96
N PRO A 349 6.21 11.35 -15.45
CA PRO A 349 5.77 12.48 -14.65
C PRO A 349 4.24 12.49 -14.43
N PHE A 350 3.54 11.41 -14.79
CA PHE A 350 2.08 11.30 -14.77
C PHE A 350 1.26 12.35 -15.54
N ASP A 351 1.94 13.28 -16.21
CA ASP A 351 1.41 14.15 -17.23
C ASP A 351 0.98 13.42 -18.49
N GLU A 352 0.18 14.09 -19.31
CA GLU A 352 -0.30 13.58 -20.61
C GLU A 352 -0.90 12.17 -20.51
N GLY A 353 -1.57 11.85 -19.40
CA GLY A 353 -2.20 10.54 -19.17
C GLY A 353 -1.23 9.43 -18.80
N GLY A 354 -0.11 9.75 -18.13
CA GLY A 354 0.87 8.76 -17.70
C GLY A 354 1.86 8.37 -18.80
N LYS A 355 2.14 9.29 -19.72
CA LYS A 355 3.10 9.06 -20.80
C LYS A 355 4.50 8.78 -20.24
N ASN A 356 5.21 7.85 -20.87
CA ASN A 356 6.62 7.60 -20.61
C ASN A 356 7.48 8.38 -21.61
N PHE A 357 8.43 9.16 -21.10
CA PHE A 357 9.41 9.93 -21.88
C PHE A 357 10.80 9.27 -21.89
N GLY A 358 10.97 8.12 -21.23
CA GLY A 358 12.20 7.34 -21.21
C GLY A 358 12.42 6.51 -22.47
N LEU A 359 13.59 5.87 -22.53
CA LEU A 359 14.01 5.04 -23.66
C LEU A 359 13.31 3.67 -23.74
N VAL A 360 12.80 3.15 -22.61
CA VAL A 360 12.27 1.80 -22.49
C VAL A 360 10.83 1.84 -21.97
N GLY A 361 9.94 1.11 -22.65
CA GLY A 361 8.54 0.96 -22.25
C GLY A 361 7.56 1.92 -22.92
N GLY A 362 6.27 1.56 -22.88
CA GLY A 362 5.16 2.40 -23.33
C GLY A 362 4.63 3.32 -22.23
N ALA A 363 3.43 3.86 -22.44
CA ALA A 363 2.74 4.65 -21.43
C ALA A 363 2.28 3.79 -20.25
N ALA A 364 2.02 4.44 -19.12
CA ALA A 364 1.45 3.84 -17.93
C ALA A 364 0.07 3.24 -18.21
N LYS A 365 -0.12 1.98 -17.79
CA LYS A 365 -1.42 1.31 -17.81
C LYS A 365 -2.12 1.50 -16.47
N LEU A 366 -3.17 2.30 -16.53
CA LEU A 366 -4.07 2.54 -15.41
C LEU A 366 -5.19 1.49 -15.44
N THR A 367 -5.53 0.97 -14.27
CA THR A 367 -6.75 0.19 -14.05
C THR A 367 -7.85 1.10 -13.49
N GLU A 368 -9.07 0.57 -13.36
CA GLU A 368 -10.17 1.28 -12.69
C GLU A 368 -9.88 1.61 -11.21
N PHE A 369 -8.88 0.96 -10.62
CA PHE A 369 -8.43 1.19 -9.24
C PHE A 369 -7.32 2.25 -9.14
N ASN A 370 -6.80 2.73 -10.27
CA ASN A 370 -5.76 3.75 -10.29
C ASN A 370 -6.36 5.12 -10.59
N ARG A 371 -5.83 6.14 -9.92
CA ARG A 371 -6.21 7.53 -10.16
C ARG A 371 -4.98 8.33 -10.50
N VAL A 372 -5.05 9.04 -11.61
CA VAL A 372 -4.16 10.16 -11.90
C VAL A 372 -5.01 11.40 -11.74
N VAL A 373 -4.64 12.26 -10.79
CA VAL A 373 -5.45 13.39 -10.35
C VAL A 373 -4.77 14.67 -10.80
N PRO A 374 -5.47 15.57 -11.51
CA PRO A 374 -4.97 16.90 -11.79
C PRO A 374 -4.67 17.63 -10.48
N CYS A 375 -3.56 18.37 -10.42
CA CYS A 375 -3.19 19.00 -9.16
C CYS A 375 -4.14 20.13 -8.73
N ALA A 376 -4.94 20.67 -9.66
CA ALA A 376 -6.02 21.62 -9.36
C ALA A 376 -7.16 21.00 -8.54
N ASP A 377 -7.24 19.67 -8.50
CA ASP A 377 -8.29 18.91 -7.80
C ASP A 377 -7.79 18.32 -6.45
N LEU A 378 -6.59 18.72 -5.99
CA LEU A 378 -5.89 18.15 -4.81
C LEU A 378 -5.89 19.03 -3.56
#